data_AF-A0A420Z9P2-F1
#
_entry.id   AF-A0A420Z9P2-F1
#
_cell.length_a   1.000
_cell.length_b   1.000
_cell.length_c   1.000
_cell.angle_alpha   90.00
_cell.angle_beta   90.00
_cell.angle_gamma   90.00
#
_symmetry.space_group_name_H-M   'P 1'
#
loop_
_entity.id
_entity.type
_entity.pdbx_description
1 polymer ?
#
loop_
_entity_poly.entity_id
_entity_poly.type
_entity_poly.pdbx_seq_one_letter_code
_entity_poly.pdbx_strand_id
1 'polypeptide(L)'
;MDVRNSSLSDPGRSRIDRSNCDTRSQLIHSTPTIVGGREKPMITADYIVGLTDGKGCFYVNPILKRPHTSKPCVRIHFYIKLHEDEKGLLEGVREYFGCGFIYKQKDNKKNHSTCYRF
;
A
#
# COMPACT_ATOMS: atom_id res chain seq x y z
N MET A 1 -39.22 -46.97 13.20
CA MET A 1 -40.31 -46.09 13.66
C MET A 1 -39.78 -44.66 13.57
N ASP A 2 -39.73 -44.12 12.35
CA ASP A 2 -40.69 -43.16 11.75
C ASP A 2 -40.28 -41.71 12.10
N VAL A 3 -39.55 -40.99 11.24
CA VAL A 3 -39.99 -40.16 10.09
C VAL A 3 -41.10 -39.14 10.44
N ARG A 4 -40.72 -37.85 10.36
CA ARG A 4 -41.46 -36.65 9.87
C ARG A 4 -40.64 -35.42 10.34
N ASN A 5 -39.76 -34.85 9.53
CA ASN A 5 -40.02 -33.89 8.44
C ASN A 5 -41.02 -32.79 8.83
N SER A 6 -40.51 -31.60 9.15
CA SER A 6 -41.25 -30.35 9.09
C SER A 6 -40.30 -29.20 8.74
N SER A 7 -40.41 -28.79 7.49
CA SER A 7 -39.88 -27.58 6.88
C SER A 7 -40.17 -26.34 7.72
N LEU A 8 -39.12 -25.72 8.30
CA LEU A 8 -39.15 -24.29 8.60
C LEU A 8 -38.60 -23.54 7.39
N SER A 9 -39.51 -22.86 6.70
CA SER A 9 -39.24 -21.91 5.64
C SER A 9 -38.69 -20.61 6.25
N ASP A 10 -37.40 -20.32 6.01
CA ASP A 10 -36.79 -19.02 6.32
C ASP A 10 -37.38 -17.92 5.42
N PRO A 11 -38.08 -16.90 5.96
CA PRO A 11 -38.52 -15.76 5.20
C PRO A 11 -37.50 -14.63 5.40
N GLY A 12 -36.51 -14.53 4.51
CA GLY A 12 -35.54 -13.43 4.66
C GLY A 12 -34.37 -13.37 3.69
N ARG A 13 -34.31 -14.20 2.65
CA ARG A 13 -33.24 -14.12 1.65
C ARG A 13 -33.65 -13.15 0.53
N SER A 14 -33.42 -11.87 0.75
CA SER A 14 -33.48 -10.88 -0.32
C SER A 14 -32.47 -11.29 -1.41
N ARG A 15 -33.00 -11.53 -2.62
CA ARG A 15 -32.20 -11.67 -3.84
C ARG A 15 -31.55 -10.32 -4.08
N ILE A 16 -30.29 -10.17 -3.68
CA ILE A 16 -29.44 -9.12 -4.24
C ILE A 16 -29.20 -9.55 -5.68
N ASP A 17 -29.89 -8.86 -6.57
CA ASP A 17 -29.70 -8.92 -8.01
C ASP A 17 -28.21 -8.73 -8.29
N ARG A 18 -27.62 -9.67 -9.04
CA ARG A 18 -26.23 -9.56 -9.48
C ARG A 18 -26.20 -8.46 -10.53
N SER A 19 -26.12 -7.21 -10.08
CA SER A 19 -25.81 -6.08 -10.93
C SER A 19 -24.40 -6.26 -11.46
N ASN A 20 -24.31 -6.89 -12.62
CA ASN A 20 -23.32 -6.76 -13.65
C ASN A 20 -22.02 -6.06 -13.19
N CYS A 21 -21.08 -6.83 -12.61
CA CYS A 21 -19.73 -6.36 -12.32
C CYS A 21 -18.78 -6.55 -13.51
N ASP A 22 -19.31 -6.81 -14.71
CA ASP A 22 -18.56 -6.82 -15.97
C ASP A 22 -18.48 -5.42 -16.56
N THR A 23 -17.75 -4.53 -15.88
CA THR A 23 -16.92 -3.54 -16.57
C THR A 23 -15.74 -3.18 -15.68
N ARG A 24 -14.70 -4.02 -15.69
CA ARG A 24 -13.37 -3.60 -15.25
C ARG A 24 -13.01 -2.34 -16.03
N SER A 25 -12.97 -1.21 -15.33
CA SER A 25 -12.66 0.14 -15.83
C SER A 25 -11.19 0.32 -16.24
N GLN A 26 -10.60 -0.68 -16.92
CA GLN A 26 -9.22 -0.66 -17.42
C GLN A 26 -9.00 0.38 -18.54
N LEU A 27 -9.97 1.25 -18.81
CA LEU A 27 -10.03 2.12 -19.98
C LEU A 27 -9.79 3.60 -19.69
N ILE A 28 -9.24 3.96 -18.52
CA ILE A 28 -8.99 5.38 -18.20
C ILE A 28 -7.62 5.87 -18.72
N HIS A 29 -6.70 4.99 -19.16
CA HIS A 29 -5.37 5.40 -19.61
C HIS A 29 -4.85 4.65 -20.84
N SER A 30 -5.61 4.64 -21.93
CA SER A 30 -5.10 4.23 -23.24
C SER A 30 -4.58 5.45 -24.01
N THR A 31 -3.32 5.81 -23.82
CA THR A 31 -2.56 6.59 -24.82
C THR A 31 -1.52 5.67 -25.46
N PRO A 32 -1.45 5.57 -26.80
CA PRO A 32 -0.48 4.69 -27.46
C PRO A 32 0.81 5.46 -27.74
N THR A 33 1.88 5.15 -27.01
CA THR A 33 3.25 5.37 -27.48
C THR A 33 4.09 4.14 -27.11
N ILE A 34 4.26 3.23 -28.07
CA ILE A 34 5.22 2.14 -27.98
C ILE A 34 6.60 2.74 -28.29
N VAL A 35 7.35 3.09 -27.25
CA VAL A 35 8.82 3.11 -27.25
C VAL A 35 9.20 2.22 -26.06
N GLY A 36 10.02 1.19 -26.29
CA GLY A 36 10.23 0.03 -25.41
C GLY A 36 10.87 0.30 -24.03
N GLY A 37 10.30 1.18 -23.23
CA GLY A 37 10.56 1.38 -21.81
C GLY A 37 9.25 1.72 -21.11
N ARG A 38 9.05 1.23 -19.88
CA ARG A 38 7.92 1.68 -19.07
C ARG A 38 8.14 3.16 -18.76
N GLU A 39 7.24 4.02 -19.22
CA GLU A 39 7.25 5.43 -18.89
C GLU A 39 7.16 5.60 -17.37
N LYS A 40 7.93 6.55 -16.81
CA LYS A 40 7.90 6.78 -15.36
C LYS A 40 6.50 7.28 -14.99
N PRO A 41 5.81 6.64 -14.03
CA PRO A 41 4.46 7.04 -13.68
C PRO A 41 4.45 8.45 -13.10
N MET A 42 3.45 9.24 -13.47
CA MET A 42 3.20 10.53 -12.84
C MET A 42 2.78 10.31 -11.37
N ILE A 43 3.39 11.05 -10.45
CA ILE A 43 3.04 10.99 -9.02
C ILE A 43 1.69 11.70 -8.84
N THR A 44 0.63 10.92 -8.68
CA THR A 44 -0.70 11.39 -8.29
C THR A 44 -1.06 10.88 -6.90
N ALA A 45 -2.11 11.45 -6.29
CA ALA A 45 -2.63 10.97 -5.01
C ALA A 45 -2.98 9.47 -5.05
N ASP A 46 -3.73 9.06 -6.07
CA ASP A 46 -4.16 7.67 -6.27
C ASP A 46 -2.96 6.73 -6.45
N TYR A 47 -1.92 7.19 -7.15
CA TYR A 47 -0.69 6.43 -7.31
C TYR A 47 0.02 6.24 -5.96
N ILE A 48 0.10 7.28 -5.13
CA ILE A 48 0.71 7.19 -3.79
C ILE A 48 -0.07 6.26 -2.88
N VAL A 49 -1.40 6.25 -2.96
CA VAL A 49 -2.24 5.31 -2.21
C VAL A 49 -1.89 3.88 -2.64
N GLY A 50 -1.86 3.58 -3.94
CA GLY A 50 -1.50 2.25 -4.45
C GLY A 50 -0.06 1.85 -4.12
N LEU A 51 0.89 2.79 -4.20
CA LEU A 51 2.28 2.56 -3.82
C LEU A 51 2.41 2.24 -2.33
N THR A 52 1.67 2.96 -1.50
CA THR A 52 1.66 2.77 -0.05
C THR A 52 1.03 1.44 0.33
N ASP A 53 -0.03 1.01 -0.36
CA ASP A 53 -0.65 -0.30 -0.14
C ASP A 53 0.29 -1.46 -0.51
N GLY A 54 1.03 -1.34 -1.62
CA GLY A 54 1.94 -2.40 -2.09
C GLY A 54 3.32 -2.43 -1.42
N LYS A 55 3.90 -1.26 -1.09
CA LYS A 55 5.30 -1.10 -0.63
C LYS A 55 5.45 -0.27 0.63
N GLY A 56 4.37 0.34 1.11
CA GLY A 56 4.36 1.13 2.33
C GLY A 56 4.39 0.25 3.58
N CYS A 57 4.86 0.85 4.67
CA CYS A 57 4.92 0.24 5.98
C CYS A 57 4.58 1.28 7.04
N PHE A 58 3.51 1.03 7.79
CA PHE A 58 3.15 1.79 8.98
C PHE A 58 3.57 1.00 10.21
N TYR A 59 4.40 1.62 11.05
CA TYR A 59 4.93 0.98 12.24
C TYR A 59 4.69 1.86 13.47
N VAL A 60 4.08 1.27 14.49
CA VAL A 60 3.81 1.92 15.77
C VAL A 60 4.75 1.34 16.81
N ASN A 61 5.56 2.21 17.42
CA ASN A 61 6.58 1.85 18.40
C ASN A 61 6.25 2.44 19.77
N PRO A 62 5.65 1.65 20.69
CA PRO A 62 5.45 2.08 22.07
C PRO A 62 6.78 2.10 22.83
N ILE A 63 7.11 3.25 23.41
CA ILE A 63 8.31 3.50 24.21
C ILE A 63 7.87 3.64 25.66
N LEU A 64 8.11 2.58 26.44
CA LEU A 64 7.69 2.51 27.85
C LEU A 64 8.59 3.31 28.80
N LYS A 65 9.86 3.50 28.45
CA LYS A 65 10.83 4.24 29.28
C LYS A 65 11.68 5.12 28.39
N ARG A 66 11.67 6.44 28.64
CA ARG A 66 12.61 7.38 28.04
C ARG A 66 13.68 7.77 29.06
N PRO A 67 14.96 7.88 28.67
CA PRO A 67 16.07 8.15 29.59
C PRO A 67 15.98 9.49 30.32
N HIS A 68 15.07 10.39 29.93
CA HIS A 68 14.86 11.71 30.56
C HIS A 68 13.39 11.97 30.95
N THR A 69 12.49 11.01 30.78
CA THR A 69 11.08 11.21 31.11
C THR A 69 10.44 9.88 31.47
N SER A 70 9.85 9.82 32.66
CA SER A 70 9.09 8.66 33.15
C SER A 70 7.73 8.47 32.46
N LYS A 71 7.40 9.28 31.45
CA LYS A 71 6.14 9.22 30.73
C LYS A 71 6.25 8.29 29.52
N PRO A 72 5.35 7.31 29.36
CA PRO A 72 5.29 6.50 28.16
C PRO A 72 4.99 7.36 26.93
N CYS A 73 5.47 6.96 25.76
CA CYS A 73 5.22 7.65 24.51
C CYS A 73 5.15 6.65 23.37
N VAL A 74 4.42 6.99 22.31
CA VAL A 74 4.34 6.20 21.10
C VAL A 74 5.00 6.96 19.97
N ARG A 75 5.91 6.32 19.23
CA ARG A 75 6.42 6.84 17.96
C ARG A 75 5.72 6.13 16.83
N ILE A 76 5.26 6.90 15.85
CA ILE A 76 4.64 6.37 14.64
C ILE A 76 5.61 6.63 13.51
N HIS A 77 5.83 5.60 12.71
CA HIS A 77 6.72 5.65 11.56
C HIS A 77 5.97 5.25 10.31
N PHE A 78 6.21 5.99 9.24
CA PHE A 78 5.76 5.67 7.90
C PHE A 78 7.00 5.50 7.02
N TYR A 79 7.03 4.42 6.25
CA TYR A 79 8.14 4.10 5.38
C TYR A 79 7.66 3.62 4.02
N ILE A 80 8.35 4.03 2.97
CA ILE A 80 8.27 3.37 1.66
C ILE A 80 9.67 2.92 1.29
N LYS A 81 9.86 1.60 1.14
CA LYS A 81 11.17 1.01 0.80
C LYS A 81 11.19 0.57 -0.65
N LEU A 82 12.09 1.15 -1.43
CA LEU A 82 12.27 0.83 -2.85
C LEU A 82 13.74 0.57 -3.18
N HIS A 83 13.97 -0.01 -4.36
CA HIS A 83 15.31 -0.26 -4.88
C HIS A 83 16.01 1.05 -5.32
N GLU A 84 17.33 1.03 -5.46
CA GLU A 84 18.12 2.19 -5.94
C GLU A 84 17.69 2.67 -7.32
N ASP A 85 17.29 1.77 -8.22
CA ASP A 85 16.79 2.12 -9.55
C ASP A 85 15.50 2.97 -9.50
N GLU A 86 14.73 2.82 -8.42
CA GLU A 86 13.45 3.50 -8.20
C GLU A 86 13.60 4.73 -7.28
N LYS A 87 14.83 5.16 -6.98
CA LYS A 87 15.08 6.31 -6.11
C LYS A 87 14.37 7.58 -6.61
N GLY A 88 14.31 7.78 -7.92
CA GLY A 88 13.59 8.92 -8.51
C GLY A 88 12.10 8.96 -8.16
N LEU A 89 11.49 7.78 -7.94
CA LEU A 89 10.10 7.70 -7.49
C LEU A 89 9.97 8.19 -6.04
N LEU A 90 10.90 7.82 -5.16
CA LEU A 90 10.91 8.31 -3.77
C LEU A 90 11.12 9.82 -3.70
N GLU A 91 11.95 10.38 -4.59
CA GLU A 91 12.13 11.84 -4.68
C GLU A 91 10.82 12.54 -5.07
N GLY A 92 10.08 12.00 -6.04
CA GLY A 92 8.75 12.50 -6.41
C GLY A 92 7.72 12.35 -5.28
N VAL A 93 7.77 11.26 -4.51
CA VAL A 93 6.92 11.09 -3.31
C VAL A 93 7.25 12.13 -2.24
N ARG A 94 8.53 12.41 -1.99
CA ARG A 94 8.95 13.46 -1.06
C ARG A 94 8.46 14.83 -1.49
N GLU A 95 8.56 15.14 -2.78
CA GLU A 95 8.07 16.39 -3.34
C GLU A 95 6.55 16.52 -3.20
N TYR A 96 5.80 15.45 -3.49
CA TYR A 96 4.35 15.41 -3.30
C TYR A 96 3.93 15.67 -1.85
N PHE A 97 4.59 15.03 -0.88
CA PHE A 97 4.27 15.23 0.54
C PHE A 97 4.82 16.54 1.12
N GLY A 98 5.80 17.18 0.46
CA GLY A 98 6.49 18.38 0.96
C GLY A 98 7.25 18.16 2.27
N CYS A 99 7.47 16.91 2.68
CA CYS A 99 8.11 16.55 3.95
C CYS A 99 8.78 15.17 3.86
N GLY A 100 9.40 14.74 4.95
CA GLY A 100 10.10 13.45 5.03
C GLY A 100 11.51 13.49 4.44
N PHE A 101 12.21 12.37 4.58
CA PHE A 101 13.63 12.26 4.21
C PHE A 101 13.90 10.90 3.59
N ILE A 102 14.78 10.87 2.59
CA ILE A 102 15.14 9.62 1.92
C ILE A 102 16.49 9.15 2.47
N TYR A 103 16.50 7.95 3.04
CA TYR A 103 17.66 7.33 3.66
C TYR A 103 18.13 6.13 2.84
N LYS A 104 19.44 6.02 2.62
CA LYS A 104 20.05 4.79 2.07
C LYS A 104 20.09 3.74 3.16
N GLN A 105 19.42 2.61 2.95
CA GLN A 105 19.50 1.48 3.87
C GLN A 105 20.81 0.74 3.64
N LYS A 106 21.72 0.80 4.62
CA LYS A 106 22.99 0.06 4.58
C LYS A 106 22.71 -1.43 4.80
N ASP A 107 23.03 -2.25 3.81
CA ASP A 107 23.05 -3.71 3.95
C ASP A 107 24.47 -4.18 3.61
N ASN A 108 25.07 -5.02 4.47
CA ASN A 108 26.46 -5.48 4.32
C ASN A 108 26.55 -6.82 3.57
N LYS A 109 25.42 -7.37 3.13
CA LYS A 109 25.39 -8.64 2.40
C LYS A 109 25.83 -8.44 0.96
N LYS A 110 26.80 -9.24 0.51
CA LYS A 110 27.43 -9.13 -0.81
C LYS A 110 26.45 -9.24 -2.00
N ASN A 111 25.34 -9.96 -1.84
CA ASN A 111 24.34 -10.19 -2.89
C ASN A 111 23.08 -9.34 -2.73
N HIS A 112 23.10 -8.35 -1.83
CA HIS A 112 21.95 -7.49 -1.60
C HIS A 112 22.14 -6.18 -2.34
N SER A 113 21.11 -5.82 -3.11
CA SER A 113 21.11 -4.55 -3.79
C SER A 113 20.74 -3.40 -2.83
N THR A 114 21.30 -2.22 -3.10
CA THR A 114 20.98 -1.00 -2.34
C THR A 114 19.48 -0.74 -2.37
N CYS A 115 18.92 -0.43 -1.21
CA CYS A 115 17.55 0.08 -1.11
C CYS A 115 17.55 1.46 -0.47
N TYR A 116 16.58 2.27 -0.87
CA TYR A 116 16.27 3.55 -0.25
C TYR A 116 14.94 3.46 0.49
N ARG A 117 14.83 4.25 1.55
CA ARG A 117 13.63 4.35 2.37
C ARG A 117 13.26 5.82 2.53
N PHE A 118 12.06 6.18 2.09
CA PHE A 118 11.40 7.42 2.52
C PHE A 118 10.97 7.31 3.98
#